data_AF-A0A800DUQ9-F1
#
_entry.id   AF-A0A800DUQ9-F1
#
_cell.length_a   1.000
_cell.length_b   1.000
_cell.length_c   1.000
_cell.angle_alpha   90.00
_cell.angle_beta   90.00
_cell.angle_gamma   90.00
#
_symmetry.space_group_name_H-M   'P 1'
#
loop_
_entity.id
_entity.type
_entity.pdbx_description
1 polymer ?
#
loop_
_entity_poly.entity_id
_entity_poly.type
_entity_poly.pdbx_seq_one_letter_code
_entity_poly.pdbx_strand_id
1 'polypeptide(L)'
;MRALKILPILVLVLIGNDSILSTLKEKEFNLDFKKSDIESKKLRDSWINPINLIYSHSKNDQYGLNQESKNFKILLDQPIFKSGGIYFAIKYAKANKIFSDLSIQDFTMHFCEFK
;
A
#
# COMPACT_ATOMS: atom_id res chain seq x y z
N MET A 1 -62.01 -6.05 -22.50
CA MET A 1 -61.23 -6.57 -21.36
C MET A 1 -59.86 -7.05 -21.85
N ARG A 2 -58.89 -6.14 -21.99
CA ARG A 2 -57.48 -6.47 -22.28
C ARG A 2 -56.62 -5.50 -21.50
N ALA A 3 -56.56 -5.70 -20.19
CA ALA A 3 -55.65 -4.99 -19.32
C ALA A 3 -54.94 -6.05 -18.47
N LEU A 4 -53.68 -5.77 -18.13
CA LEU A 4 -52.87 -6.50 -17.16
C LEU A 4 -52.16 -7.78 -17.66
N LYS A 5 -51.21 -7.63 -18.58
CA LYS A 5 -50.09 -8.60 -18.75
C LYS A 5 -48.70 -7.97 -18.57
N ILE A 6 -48.62 -6.71 -18.11
CA ILE A 6 -47.36 -5.95 -18.01
C ILE A 6 -46.79 -5.96 -16.57
N LEU A 7 -47.59 -6.39 -15.59
CA LEU A 7 -47.21 -6.44 -14.18
C LEU A 7 -45.98 -7.33 -13.87
N PRO A 8 -45.78 -8.52 -14.49
CA PRO A 8 -44.64 -9.37 -14.12
C PRO A 8 -43.30 -8.87 -14.69
N ILE A 9 -43.31 -8.05 -15.75
CA ILE A 9 -42.09 -7.51 -16.37
C ILE A 9 -41.49 -6.39 -15.50
N LEU A 10 -42.34 -5.62 -14.81
CA LEU A 10 -41.90 -4.54 -13.91
C LEU A 10 -41.17 -5.10 -12.67
N VAL A 11 -41.55 -6.28 -12.19
CA VAL A 11 -40.90 -6.93 -11.03
C VAL A 11 -39.49 -7.43 -11.38
N LEU A 12 -39.26 -7.93 -12.60
CA LEU A 12 -37.91 -8.34 -13.03
C LEU A 12 -36.93 -7.16 -13.13
N VAL A 13 -37.39 -5.98 -13.56
CA VAL A 13 -36.53 -4.79 -13.72
C VAL A 13 -36.05 -4.24 -12.38
N LEU A 14 -36.81 -4.44 -11.30
CA LEU A 14 -36.44 -3.97 -9.96
C LEU A 14 -35.41 -4.88 -9.25
N ILE A 15 -35.28 -6.15 -9.66
CA ILE A 15 -34.36 -7.12 -9.03
C ILE A 15 -32.95 -7.08 -9.68
N GLY A 16 -32.82 -6.48 -10.87
CA GLY A 16 -31.59 -6.53 -11.68
C GLY A 16 -30.52 -5.47 -11.37
N ASN A 17 -30.69 -4.65 -10.33
CA ASN A 17 -29.83 -3.47 -10.10
C ASN A 17 -28.93 -3.56 -8.86
N ASP A 18 -28.88 -4.71 -8.21
CA ASP A 18 -27.93 -4.94 -7.12
C ASP A 18 -26.57 -5.31 -7.72
N SER A 19 -25.56 -4.48 -7.45
CA SER A 19 -24.17 -4.86 -7.67
C SER A 19 -23.94 -6.27 -7.09
N ILE A 20 -23.28 -7.13 -7.87
CA ILE A 20 -23.00 -8.54 -7.50
C ILE A 20 -22.34 -8.61 -6.11
N LEU A 21 -21.61 -7.55 -5.74
CA LEU A 21 -21.00 -7.34 -4.45
C LEU A 21 -21.69 -6.21 -3.66
N SER A 22 -21.80 -6.38 -2.34
CA SER A 22 -22.21 -5.30 -1.42
C SER A 22 -21.22 -4.12 -1.49
N THR A 23 -21.71 -2.89 -1.43
CA THR A 23 -20.89 -1.67 -1.44
C THR A 23 -19.82 -1.62 -0.34
N LEU A 24 -20.08 -2.27 0.81
CA LEU A 24 -19.09 -2.40 1.90
C LEU A 24 -17.97 -3.37 1.52
N LYS A 25 -18.32 -4.48 0.87
CA LYS A 25 -17.34 -5.50 0.43
C LYS A 25 -16.47 -5.00 -0.72
N GLU A 26 -17.04 -4.21 -1.63
CA GLU A 26 -16.26 -3.54 -2.68
C GLU A 26 -15.22 -2.58 -2.10
N LYS A 27 -15.60 -1.81 -1.06
CA LYS A 27 -14.66 -0.94 -0.34
C LYS A 27 -13.56 -1.74 0.36
N GLU A 28 -13.89 -2.87 0.96
CA GLU A 28 -12.93 -3.77 1.61
C GLU A 28 -11.87 -4.25 0.60
N PHE A 29 -12.27 -4.78 -0.55
CA PHE A 29 -11.32 -5.23 -1.58
C PHE A 29 -10.45 -4.10 -2.13
N ASN A 30 -11.04 -2.92 -2.36
CA ASN A 30 -10.26 -1.75 -2.78
C ASN A 30 -9.19 -1.36 -1.75
N LEU A 31 -9.49 -1.50 -0.46
CA LEU A 31 -8.50 -1.27 0.61
C LEU A 31 -7.41 -2.36 0.62
N ASP A 32 -7.77 -3.61 0.38
CA ASP A 32 -6.81 -4.73 0.32
C ASP A 32 -5.85 -4.59 -0.87
N PHE A 33 -6.34 -4.25 -2.06
CA PHE A 33 -5.48 -3.94 -3.21
C PHE A 33 -4.54 -2.76 -2.93
N LYS A 34 -5.06 -1.70 -2.29
CA LYS A 34 -4.25 -0.54 -1.92
C LYS A 34 -3.18 -0.91 -0.89
N LYS A 35 -3.50 -1.79 0.06
CA LYS A 35 -2.56 -2.30 1.05
C LYS A 35 -1.46 -3.13 0.39
N SER A 36 -1.82 -4.07 -0.48
CA SER A 36 -0.88 -4.87 -1.28
C SER A 36 0.12 -3.99 -2.06
N ASP A 37 -0.38 -2.91 -2.69
CA ASP A 37 0.48 -1.98 -3.42
C ASP A 37 1.46 -1.21 -2.51
N ILE A 38 1.00 -0.76 -1.34
CA ILE A 38 1.86 -0.07 -0.35
C ILE A 38 2.92 -1.02 0.21
N GLU A 39 2.53 -2.25 0.56
CA GLU A 39 3.45 -3.24 1.11
C GLU A 39 4.50 -3.65 0.08
N SER A 40 4.11 -3.84 -1.18
CA SER A 40 5.05 -4.10 -2.28
C SER A 40 6.04 -2.95 -2.48
N LYS A 41 5.56 -1.70 -2.49
CA LYS A 41 6.44 -0.52 -2.59
C LYS A 41 7.41 -0.44 -1.41
N LYS A 42 6.94 -0.70 -0.19
CA LYS A 42 7.78 -0.74 1.01
C LYS A 42 8.88 -1.78 0.90
N LEU A 43 8.55 -3.01 0.46
CA LEU A 43 9.53 -4.08 0.25
C LEU A 43 10.53 -3.73 -0.86
N ARG A 44 10.03 -3.16 -1.96
CA ARG A 44 10.84 -2.73 -3.11
C ARG A 44 11.86 -1.67 -2.71
N ASP A 45 11.48 -0.72 -1.86
CA ASP A 45 12.30 0.44 -1.50
C ASP A 45 13.09 0.23 -0.21
N SER A 46 12.94 -0.93 0.45
CA SER A 46 13.61 -1.28 1.71
C SER A 46 15.14 -1.29 1.65
N TRP A 47 15.74 -1.28 0.45
CA TRP A 47 17.18 -1.19 0.29
C TRP A 47 17.73 0.23 0.41
N ILE A 48 16.86 1.24 0.33
CA ILE A 48 17.24 2.64 0.41
C ILE A 48 17.38 3.00 1.88
N ASN A 49 18.62 3.22 2.31
CA ASN A 49 18.86 3.66 3.67
C ASN A 49 18.44 5.14 3.85
N PRO A 50 17.94 5.53 5.04
CA PRO A 50 17.53 6.90 5.29
C PRO A 50 18.74 7.85 5.32
N ILE A 51 18.49 9.11 4.94
CA ILE A 51 19.46 10.20 5.09
C ILE A 51 19.26 10.81 6.48
N ASN A 52 20.29 10.77 7.31
CA ASN A 52 20.21 11.30 8.68
C ASN A 52 20.86 12.69 8.73
N LEU A 53 20.08 13.68 9.13
CA LEU A 53 20.56 15.05 9.37
C LEU A 53 20.75 15.25 10.87
N ILE A 54 21.97 15.57 11.28
CA ILE A 54 22.33 15.78 12.68
C ILE A 54 22.83 17.20 12.85
N TYR A 55 22.12 17.99 13.64
CA TYR A 55 22.55 19.31 14.10
C TYR A 55 22.84 19.24 15.60
N SER A 56 24.02 19.69 16.00
CA SER A 56 24.41 19.75 17.41
C SER A 56 24.98 21.12 17.75
N HIS A 57 24.47 21.73 18.81
CA HIS A 57 25.01 22.93 19.41
C HIS A 57 25.46 22.60 20.82
N SER A 58 26.73 22.83 21.12
CA SER A 58 27.27 22.67 22.47
C SER A 58 27.87 23.99 22.93
N LYS A 59 27.65 24.29 24.22
CA LYS A 59 28.28 25.40 24.92
C LYS A 59 29.03 24.83 26.11
N ASN A 60 30.29 25.22 26.26
CA ASN A 60 31.14 24.80 27.35
C ASN A 60 31.73 26.05 28.02
N ASP A 61 31.52 26.18 29.32
CA ASP A 61 32.00 27.32 30.12
C ASP A 61 33.14 26.88 31.07
N GLN A 62 33.86 25.81 30.73
CA GLN A 62 35.00 25.33 31.50
C GLN A 62 36.14 26.38 31.54
N TYR A 63 36.63 26.66 32.75
CA TYR A 63 37.71 27.61 33.05
C TYR A 63 37.43 29.08 32.70
N GLY A 64 36.16 29.49 32.63
CA GLY A 64 35.80 30.90 32.40
C GLY A 64 35.96 31.37 30.94
N LEU A 65 36.24 30.44 30.02
CA LEU A 65 36.23 30.67 28.59
C LEU A 65 34.94 30.10 28.01
N ASN A 66 34.04 30.97 27.56
CA ASN A 66 32.82 30.55 26.87
C ASN A 66 33.20 29.99 25.49
N GLN A 67 33.15 28.66 25.34
CA GLN A 67 33.35 27.98 24.07
C GLN A 67 32.02 27.49 23.51
N GLU A 68 31.63 28.01 22.36
CA GLU A 68 30.44 27.57 21.63
C GLU A 68 30.85 26.78 20.39
N SER A 69 30.29 25.58 20.23
CA SER A 69 30.43 24.78 19.02
C SER A 69 29.06 24.56 18.38
N LYS A 70 29.01 24.68 17.05
CA LYS A 70 27.85 24.37 16.23
C LYS A 70 28.33 23.43 15.13
N ASN A 71 27.74 22.24 15.05
CA ASN A 71 28.09 21.25 14.07
C ASN A 71 26.83 20.79 13.33
N PHE A 72 26.95 20.69 12.02
CA PHE A 72 25.93 20.14 11.14
C PHE A 72 26.55 18.98 10.37
N LYS A 73 25.90 17.81 10.38
CA LYS A 73 26.38 16.58 9.76
C LYS A 73 25.26 15.94 8.95
N ILE A 74 25.59 15.51 7.74
CA ILE A 74 24.72 14.71 6.87
C ILE A 74 25.33 13.31 6.83
N LEU A 75 24.60 12.31 7.30
CA LEU A 75 25.02 10.92 7.29
C LEU A 75 24.23 10.14 6.24
N LEU A 76 24.96 9.59 5.26
CA LEU A 76 24.44 8.73 4.21
C LEU A 76 25.23 7.42 4.22
N ASP A 77 24.61 6.35 4.72
CA ASP A 77 25.19 5.00 4.69
C ASP A 77 24.43 4.18 3.65
N GLN A 78 24.93 4.08 2.42
CA GLN A 78 24.28 3.32 1.34
C GLN A 78 25.11 2.10 0.93
N PRO A 79 24.52 0.89 0.86
CA PRO A 79 25.25 -0.30 0.47
C PRO A 79 25.49 -0.33 -1.05
N ILE A 80 26.67 0.11 -1.49
CA ILE A 80 27.06 0.19 -2.91
C ILE A 80 27.28 -1.16 -3.62
N PHE A 81 27.51 -2.26 -2.87
CA PHE A 81 27.82 -3.59 -3.44
C PHE A 81 26.73 -4.65 -3.24
N LYS A 82 25.52 -4.26 -2.81
CA LYS A 82 24.38 -5.19 -2.67
C LYS A 82 23.48 -5.23 -3.91
N SER A 83 23.94 -4.77 -5.07
CA SER A 83 23.12 -4.60 -6.28
C SER A 83 22.36 -5.87 -6.70
N GLY A 84 22.99 -7.04 -6.59
CA GLY A 84 22.33 -8.33 -6.83
C GLY A 84 21.20 -8.62 -5.84
N GLY A 85 21.46 -8.45 -4.54
CA GLY A 85 20.44 -8.62 -3.50
C GLY A 85 19.29 -7.63 -3.63
N ILE A 86 19.58 -6.38 -4.01
CA ILE A 86 18.59 -5.33 -4.29
C ILE A 86 17.71 -5.74 -5.48
N TYR A 87 18.32 -6.20 -6.57
CA TYR A 87 17.60 -6.65 -7.75
C TYR A 87 16.64 -7.80 -7.45
N PHE A 88 17.10 -8.81 -6.70
CA PHE A 88 16.25 -9.93 -6.30
C PHE A 88 15.16 -9.51 -5.32
N ALA A 89 15.43 -8.59 -4.40
CA ALA A 89 14.42 -8.03 -3.49
C ALA A 89 13.32 -7.28 -4.25
N ILE A 90 13.67 -6.47 -5.26
CA ILE A 90 12.70 -5.78 -6.12
C ILE A 90 11.85 -6.78 -6.90
N LYS A 91 12.47 -7.83 -7.48
CA LYS A 91 11.74 -8.89 -8.18
C LYS A 91 10.79 -9.64 -7.25
N TYR A 92 11.26 -9.97 -6.06
CA TYR A 92 10.45 -10.63 -5.03
C TYR A 92 9.26 -9.76 -4.62
N ALA A 93 9.47 -8.47 -4.35
CA ALA A 93 8.39 -7.53 -4.01
C ALA A 93 7.33 -7.43 -5.11
N LYS A 94 7.74 -7.48 -6.39
CA LYS A 94 6.82 -7.50 -7.53
C LYS A 94 6.03 -8.80 -7.62
N ALA A 95 6.71 -9.95 -7.49
CA ALA A 95 6.06 -11.26 -7.51
C ALA A 95 5.07 -11.42 -6.35
N ASN A 96 5.45 -10.96 -5.15
CA ASN A 96 4.59 -10.98 -3.97
C ASN A 96 3.32 -10.14 -4.19
N LYS A 97 3.45 -8.93 -4.78
CA LYS A 97 2.29 -8.12 -5.14
C LYS A 97 1.32 -8.85 -6.05
N ILE A 98 1.83 -9.45 -7.13
CA ILE A 98 1.01 -10.19 -8.10
C ILE A 98 0.30 -11.34 -7.40
N PHE A 99 0.99 -12.08 -6.54
CA PHE A 99 0.40 -13.17 -5.76
C PHE A 99 -0.70 -12.68 -4.82
N SER A 100 -0.47 -11.58 -4.09
CA SER A 100 -1.48 -10.98 -3.21
C SER A 100 -2.70 -10.48 -4.00
N ASP A 101 -2.50 -9.80 -5.12
CA ASP A 101 -3.58 -9.29 -5.96
C ASP A 101 -4.42 -10.44 -6.54
N LEU A 102 -3.79 -11.53 -7.00
CA LEU A 102 -4.47 -12.74 -7.45
C LEU A 102 -5.28 -13.39 -6.33
N SER A 103 -4.73 -13.49 -5.12
CA SER A 103 -5.46 -14.07 -3.99
C SER A 103 -6.72 -13.28 -3.61
N ILE A 104 -6.66 -11.94 -3.71
CA ILE A 104 -7.83 -11.07 -3.49
C ILE A 104 -8.85 -11.27 -4.62
N GLN A 105 -8.39 -11.43 -5.86
CA GLN A 105 -9.24 -11.67 -7.01
C GLN A 105 -9.94 -13.04 -6.95
N ASP A 106 -9.22 -14.11 -6.63
CA ASP A 106 -9.77 -15.46 -6.46
C ASP A 106 -10.83 -15.47 -5.36
N PHE A 107 -10.53 -14.81 -4.24
CA PHE A 107 -11.51 -14.62 -3.17
C PHE A 107 -12.72 -13.83 -3.67
N THR A 108 -12.53 -12.71 -4.38
CA THR A 108 -13.62 -11.91 -4.94
C THR A 108 -14.51 -12.73 -5.88
N MET A 109 -13.91 -13.54 -6.77
CA MET A 109 -14.65 -14.41 -7.70
C MET A 109 -15.47 -15.46 -6.95
N HIS A 110 -14.89 -16.10 -5.93
CA HIS A 110 -15.61 -17.05 -5.08
C HIS A 110 -16.84 -16.40 -4.42
N PHE A 111 -16.77 -15.17 -3.91
CA PHE A 111 -17.95 -14.50 -3.33
C PHE A 111 -19.04 -14.16 -4.34
N CYS A 112 -18.68 -13.93 -5.61
CA CYS A 112 -19.65 -13.70 -6.68
C CYS A 112 -20.39 -14.97 -7.10
N GLU A 113 -19.81 -16.16 -6.92
CA GLU A 113 -20.42 -17.45 -7.33
C GLU A 113 -21.47 -18.00 -6.35
N PHE A 114 -21.53 -17.52 -5.10
CA PHE A 114 -22.46 -18.01 -4.06
C PHE A 114 -23.79 -17.23 -3.96
N LYS A 115 -24.20 -16.49 -5.00
CA LYS A 115 -25.48 -15.76 -5.07
C LYS A 115 -26.27 -16.14 -6.31
#